data_AF-A0A0P0RRW2-F1
#
_entry.id   AF-A0A0P0RRW2-F1
#
_cell.length_a   1.000
_cell.length_b   1.000
_cell.length_c   1.000
_cell.angle_alpha   90.00
_cell.angle_beta   90.00
_cell.angle_gamma   90.00
#
_symmetry.space_group_name_H-M   'P 1'
#
loop_
_entity.id
_entity.type
_entity.pdbx_description
1 polymer ?
#
loop_
_entity_poly.entity_id
_entity_poly.type
_entity_poly.pdbx_seq_one_letter_code
_entity_poly.pdbx_strand_id
1 'polypeptide(L)' 'VAFNVTFRRAKGYPIDLYYLMDLSYSMVDDLVNVKKLGGDLLRALNGITESGRIGFGSFVDKTVLPFDKT' A
#
# COMPACT_ATOMS: atom_id res chain seq x y z
N VAL A 1 -16.36 -38.27 -7.74
CA VAL A 1 -16.79 -37.99 -6.35
C VAL A 1 -16.89 -36.48 -6.21
N ALA A 2 -18.01 -35.97 -5.71
CA ALA A 2 -18.23 -34.54 -5.48
C ALA A 2 -18.46 -34.30 -3.99
N PHE A 3 -17.94 -33.20 -3.45
CA PHE A 3 -18.15 -32.81 -2.06
C PHE A 3 -18.43 -31.31 -1.98
N ASN A 4 -19.23 -30.94 -0.98
CA ASN A 4 -19.61 -29.55 -0.76
C ASN A 4 -18.60 -28.84 0.14
N VAL A 5 -18.25 -27.61 -0.24
CA VAL A 5 -17.42 -26.71 0.55
C VAL A 5 -18.25 -25.50 0.95
N THR A 6 -18.26 -25.20 2.24
CA THR A 6 -18.86 -23.98 2.79
C THR A 6 -17.77 -23.10 3.39
N PHE A 7 -17.80 -21.82 3.05
CA PHE A 7 -16.85 -20.82 3.56
C PHE A 7 -17.59 -19.74 4.35
N ARG A 8 -17.01 -19.35 5.49
CA ARG A 8 -17.43 -18.20 6.27
C ARG A 8 -16.21 -17.34 6.60
N ARG A 9 -16.23 -16.09 6.17
CA ARG A 9 -15.14 -15.14 6.46
C ARG A 9 -15.11 -14.81 7.96
N ALA A 10 -13.93 -14.88 8.57
CA ALA A 10 -13.71 -14.40 9.93
C ALA A 10 -13.77 -12.86 10.00
N LYS A 11 -14.30 -12.32 11.10
CA LYS A 11 -14.30 -10.86 11.35
C LYS A 11 -12.94 -10.46 11.95
N GLY A 12 -12.41 -9.30 11.55
CA GLY A 12 -11.15 -8.78 12.09
C GLY A 12 -9.92 -9.58 11.67
N TYR A 13 -9.93 -10.20 10.49
CA TYR A 13 -8.75 -10.89 9.98
C TYR A 13 -7.60 -9.88 9.78
N PRO A 14 -6.33 -10.25 10.05
CA PRO A 14 -5.21 -9.35 9.87
C PRO A 14 -5.11 -8.82 8.43
N ILE A 15 -4.70 -7.56 8.27
CA ILE A 15 -4.53 -6.91 6.98
C ILE A 15 -3.12 -6.32 6.91
N ASP A 16 -2.38 -6.71 5.88
CA ASP A 16 -1.11 -6.09 5.52
C ASP A 16 -1.32 -5.24 4.25
N LEU A 17 -1.05 -3.95 4.33
CA LEU A 17 -1.16 -3.02 3.21
C LEU A 17 0.23 -2.50 2.83
N TYR A 18 0.64 -2.75 1.60
CA TYR A 18 1.91 -2.23 1.07
C TYR A 18 1.64 -1.16 0.01
N TYR A 19 2.00 0.08 0.33
CA TYR A 19 1.84 1.21 -0.59
C TYR A 19 3.13 1.42 -1.37
N LEU A 20 3.08 1.23 -2.69
CA LEU A 20 4.21 1.42 -3.59
C LEU A 20 3.98 2.67 -4.44
N MET A 21 4.81 3.70 -4.22
CA MET A 21 4.64 5.02 -4.82
C MET A 21 5.71 5.33 -5.87
N ASP A 22 5.31 5.97 -6.96
CA ASP A 22 6.25 6.63 -7.87
C ASP A 22 6.77 7.91 -7.20
N LEU A 23 8.09 8.09 -7.11
CA LEU A 23 8.72 9.32 -6.61
C LEU A 23 9.36 10.15 -7.73
N SER A 24 8.88 9.99 -8.97
CA SER A 24 9.22 10.87 -10.08
C SER A 24 8.87 12.33 -9.78
N TYR A 25 9.49 13.27 -10.51
CA TYR A 25 9.34 14.71 -10.24
C TYR A 25 7.89 15.20 -10.32
N SER A 26 7.03 14.56 -11.12
CA SER A 26 5.60 14.87 -11.19
C SER A 26 4.82 14.51 -9.93
N MET A 27 5.37 13.70 -9.03
CA MET A 27 4.70 13.19 -7.82
C MET A 27 5.09 13.97 -6.55
N VAL A 28 5.78 15.10 -6.68
CA VAL A 28 6.29 15.88 -5.55
C VAL A 28 5.16 16.44 -4.68
N ASP A 29 4.08 16.91 -5.30
CA ASP A 29 2.87 17.37 -4.61
C ASP A 29 2.08 16.19 -4.01
N ASP A 30 1.98 15.08 -4.74
CA ASP A 30 1.36 13.84 -4.25
C ASP A 30 2.09 13.27 -3.02
N LEU A 31 3.41 13.39 -2.94
CA LEU A 31 4.19 12.96 -1.77
C LEU A 31 3.79 13.73 -0.49
N VAL A 32 3.46 15.01 -0.61
CA VAL A 32 2.97 15.81 0.53
C VAL A 32 1.63 15.29 1.02
N ASN A 33 0.76 14.87 0.09
CA ASN A 33 -0.54 14.29 0.41
C ASN A 33 -0.40 12.88 1.01
N VAL A 34 0.46 12.04 0.45
CA VAL A 34 0.68 10.67 0.92
C VAL A 34 1.29 10.63 2.32
N LYS A 35 2.16 11.57 2.67
CA LYS A 35 2.66 11.72 4.05
C LYS A 35 1.53 11.97 5.05
N LYS A 36 0.52 12.75 4.69
CA LYS A 36 -0.68 12.97 5.52
C LYS A 36 -1.58 11.73 5.50
N LEU A 37 -1.72 11.10 4.33
CA LEU A 37 -2.57 9.92 4.12
C LEU A 37 -2.11 8.71 4.94
N GLY A 38 -0.81 8.52 5.19
CA GLY A 38 -0.31 7.37 5.95
C GLY A 38 -0.94 7.25 7.34
N GLY A 39 -1.14 8.37 8.04
CA GLY A 39 -1.83 8.39 9.33
C GLY A 39 -3.33 8.09 9.21
N ASP A 40 -3.98 8.61 8.18
CA ASP A 40 -5.40 8.37 7.91
C ASP A 40 -5.66 6.91 7.53
N LEU A 41 -4.76 6.32 6.75
CA LEU A 41 -4.81 4.93 6.31
C LEU A 41 -4.69 3.97 7.50
N LEU A 42 -3.79 4.25 8.43
CA LEU A 42 -3.64 3.46 9.65
C LEU A 42 -4.88 3.57 10.54
N ARG A 43 -5.45 4.77 10.68
CA ARG A 43 -6.71 4.96 11.42
C ARG A 43 -7.87 4.21 10.77
N ALA A 44 -7.99 4.27 9.45
CA ALA A 44 -9.00 3.54 8.70
C ALA A 44 -8.84 2.02 8.85
N LEU A 45 -7.61 1.49 8.75
CA LEU A 45 -7.31 0.06 8.92
C LEU A 45 -7.64 -0.43 10.32
N ASN A 46 -7.30 0.34 11.35
CA ASN A 46 -7.65 0.03 12.75
C ASN A 46 -9.17 -0.02 12.99
N GLY A 47 -9.96 0.69 12.18
CA GLY A 47 -11.43 0.60 12.21
C GLY A 47 -11.99 -0.69 11.58
N ILE A 48 -11.20 -1.40 10.76
CA ILE A 48 -11.59 -2.63 10.06
C ILE A 48 -11.08 -3.87 10.79
N THR A 49 -9.84 -3.83 11.28
CA THR A 49 -9.16 -4.94 11.95
C THR A 49 -8.24 -4.44 13.06
N GLU A 50 -8.11 -5.23 14.12
CA GLU A 50 -7.18 -4.93 15.24
C GLU A 50 -5.73 -5.27 14.89
N SER A 51 -5.49 -5.99 13.79
CA SER A 51 -4.16 -6.41 13.34
C SER A 51 -3.86 -5.90 11.93
N GLY A 52 -3.69 -4.57 11.83
CA GLY A 52 -3.27 -3.89 10.60
C GLY A 52 -1.76 -3.64 10.57
N ARG A 53 -1.11 -3.91 9.45
CA ARG A 53 0.28 -3.49 9.19
C ARG A 53 0.35 -2.68 7.90
N ILE A 54 1.17 -1.64 7.89
CA ILE A 54 1.41 -0.83 6.69
C ILE A 54 2.90 -0.82 6.37
N GLY A 55 3.22 -1.09 5.11
CA GLY A 55 4.54 -0.88 4.54
C GLY A 55 4.51 0.19 3.46
N PHE A 56 5.62 0.88 3.28
CA PHE A 56 5.80 1.89 2.23
C PHE A 56 7.03 1.55 1.40
N GLY A 57 6.88 1.63 0.08
CA GLY A 57 7.96 1.49 -0.88
C GLY A 57 7.87 2.58 -1.94
N SER A 58 9.01 2.89 -2.55
CA SER A 58 9.06 3.85 -3.64
C SER A 58 9.89 3.34 -4.81
N PHE A 59 9.51 3.75 -6.01
CA PHE A 59 10.29 3.52 -7.20
C PHE A 59 10.47 4.82 -8.01
N VAL A 60 11.56 4.87 -8.76
CA VAL A 60 11.81 5.78 -9.88
C VAL A 60 12.29 4.91 -11.05
N ASP A 61 12.56 5.49 -12.20
CA ASP A 61 13.14 4.77 -13.34
C ASP A 61 14.59 4.30 -13.06
N LYS A 62 15.10 3.42 -13.93
CA LYS A 62 16.48 2.92 -13.84
C LYS A 62 17.47 4.08 -13.96
N THR A 63 18.52 4.07 -13.15
CA THR A 63 19.59 5.08 -13.14
C THR A 63 20.57 4.94 -14.32
N VAL A 64 20.07 4.61 -15.51
CA VAL A 64 20.87 4.36 -16.72
C VAL A 64 20.26 5.08 -17.91
N LEU A 65 21.11 5.48 -18.85
CA LEU A 65 20.65 6.04 -20.13
C LEU A 65 19.76 5.04 -20.89
N PRO A 66 18.70 5.49 -21.59
CA PRO A 66 18.26 6.88 -21.78
C PRO A 66 17.27 7.39 -20.70
N PHE A 67 17.04 6.62 -19.64
CA PHE A 67 16.01 6.87 -18.62
C PHE A 67 16.45 7.87 -17.55
N ASP A 68 17.76 8.01 -17.35
CA ASP A 68 18.39 8.99 -16.48
C ASP A 68 19.37 9.86 -17.28
N LYS A 69 19.48 11.14 -16.94
CA LYS A 69 20.36 12.12 -17.60
C LYS A 69 21.75 12.21 -16.98
N THR A 70 22.03 11.34 -16.00
CA THR A 70 23.29 11.30 -15.24
C THR A 70 24.36 10.48 -15.95
#